data_AF-A0A9Q9B180-F1
#
_entry.id   AF-A0A9Q9B180-F1
#
_cell.length_a   1.000
_cell.length_b   1.000
_cell.length_c   1.000
_cell.angle_alpha   90.00
_cell.angle_beta   90.00
_cell.angle_gamma   90.00
#
_symmetry.space_group_name_H-M   'P 1'
#
loop_
_entity.id
_entity.type
_entity.pdbx_description
1 polymer ?
#
loop_
_entity_poly.entity_id
_entity_poly.type
_entity_poly.pdbx_seq_one_letter_code
_entity_poly.pdbx_strand_id
1 'polypeptide(L)'
;MKLKYKGFYLFFLSCVFASVLFAQEQGSKVLSLNQDFILGLTIDDSWYETVKLEAVVKALKDMKTKPTVRIVMSKDEPLSTYIPIFREISKVARILACPVDSYDMKSYKTISSYKKRFITAYETLGKYIHMWEIGNEINGEDWLGKNPKLIADKVTAAYDFIKSKGGITVLTAYAFAPGMQKISMLDWLKTYLPSRIKENVDYLLVSYYEDDNEGFQPDWEKVFADLEEVFPNSKLGIGECGSTDKNADEKAKLSMIRRYYGMPGYTKNFIGGFFWWYWVQDCVPHEGNALWEEINRQATKKGAF
;
A
#
# COMPACT_ATOMS: atom_id res chain seq x y z
N MET A 1 12.80 -59.34 34.90
CA MET A 1 12.01 -58.73 33.81
C MET A 1 11.50 -57.35 34.24
N LYS A 2 12.32 -56.29 34.10
CA LYS A 2 11.89 -54.88 34.22
C LYS A 2 12.80 -54.00 33.33
N LEU A 3 12.33 -53.75 32.12
CA LEU A 3 12.76 -52.76 31.11
C LEU A 3 11.44 -52.40 30.40
N LYS A 4 11.09 -51.21 29.95
CA LYS A 4 11.78 -49.96 29.61
C LYS A 4 10.64 -48.93 29.44
N TYR A 5 10.56 -47.90 30.27
CA TYR A 5 9.69 -46.72 30.01
C TYR A 5 10.51 -45.41 30.10
N LYS A 6 11.74 -45.43 29.58
CA LYS A 6 12.57 -44.22 29.43
C LYS A 6 12.65 -43.70 27.99
N GLY A 7 12.09 -44.41 27.00
CA GLY A 7 12.18 -44.03 25.58
C GLY A 7 11.05 -43.12 25.07
N PHE A 8 9.91 -43.04 25.77
CA PHE A 8 8.73 -42.33 25.26
C PHE A 8 8.71 -40.83 25.63
N TYR A 9 9.35 -40.44 26.74
CA TYR A 9 9.41 -39.04 27.16
C TYR A 9 10.40 -38.20 26.34
N LEU A 10 11.49 -38.78 25.82
CA LEU A 10 12.44 -38.04 24.98
C LEU A 10 11.87 -37.71 23.59
N PHE A 11 10.99 -38.55 23.03
CA PHE A 11 10.41 -38.34 21.71
C PHE A 11 9.31 -37.26 21.73
N PHE A 12 8.57 -37.14 22.84
CA PHE A 12 7.57 -36.08 23.00
C PHE A 12 8.20 -34.70 23.26
N LEU A 13 9.32 -34.64 24.00
CA LEU A 13 10.07 -33.38 24.16
C LEU A 13 10.78 -32.95 22.87
N SER A 14 11.30 -33.86 22.03
CA SER A 14 11.92 -33.49 20.76
C SER A 14 10.92 -32.95 19.74
N CYS A 15 9.68 -33.44 19.73
CA CYS A 15 8.64 -32.93 18.83
C CYS A 15 8.10 -31.55 19.26
N VAL A 16 8.05 -31.27 20.57
CA VAL A 16 7.67 -29.95 21.08
C VAL A 16 8.80 -28.93 20.88
N PHE A 17 10.07 -29.32 21.01
CA PHE A 17 11.19 -28.42 20.68
C PHE A 17 11.34 -28.19 19.16
N ALA A 18 11.07 -29.20 18.32
CA ALA A 18 11.08 -29.03 16.88
C ALA A 18 9.93 -28.11 16.39
N SER A 19 8.72 -28.21 16.98
CA SER A 19 7.62 -27.31 16.61
C SER A 19 7.82 -25.88 17.12
N VAL A 20 8.50 -25.69 18.25
CA VAL A 20 8.90 -24.36 18.74
C VAL A 20 10.03 -23.76 17.89
N LEU A 21 10.97 -24.56 17.40
CA LEU A 21 12.01 -24.12 16.45
C LEU A 21 11.45 -23.80 15.05
N PHE A 22 10.49 -24.58 14.55
CA PHE A 22 9.80 -24.27 13.28
C PHE A 22 8.83 -23.08 13.40
N ALA A 23 8.26 -22.82 14.58
CA ALA A 23 7.47 -21.61 14.83
C ALA A 23 8.36 -20.36 14.94
N GLN A 24 9.64 -20.51 15.34
CA GLN A 24 10.61 -19.41 15.39
C GLN A 24 11.19 -19.03 14.02
N GLU A 25 11.14 -19.90 13.01
CA GLU A 25 11.58 -19.55 11.64
C GLU A 25 10.54 -18.76 10.82
N GLN A 26 9.28 -18.71 11.26
CA GLN A 26 8.35 -17.64 10.85
C GLN A 26 8.46 -16.42 11.77
N GLY A 27 9.69 -16.13 12.23
CA GLY A 27 10.03 -14.91 12.92
C GLY A 27 9.46 -13.73 12.15
N SER A 28 8.47 -13.10 12.78
CA SER A 28 7.88 -11.84 12.35
C SER A 28 9.04 -10.89 12.07
N LYS A 29 9.29 -10.64 10.77
CA LYS A 29 10.24 -9.61 10.35
C LYS A 29 9.59 -8.28 10.73
N VAL A 30 9.79 -7.84 11.97
CA VAL A 30 9.68 -6.43 12.32
C VAL A 30 10.85 -5.75 11.62
N LEU A 31 10.70 -5.54 10.31
CA LEU A 31 11.54 -4.66 9.54
C LEU A 31 11.14 -3.25 9.98
N SER A 32 11.86 -2.68 10.95
CA SER A 32 11.87 -1.22 11.08
C SER A 32 12.47 -0.69 9.78
N LEU A 33 11.62 -0.23 8.88
CA LEU A 33 12.10 0.44 7.68
C LEU A 33 12.57 1.82 8.12
N ASN A 34 13.86 1.92 8.37
CA ASN A 34 14.54 3.20 8.50
C ASN A 34 14.70 3.75 7.08
N GLN A 35 13.57 4.08 6.46
CA GLN A 35 13.52 4.58 5.10
C GLN A 35 12.86 5.96 5.15
N ASP A 36 13.70 6.98 5.04
CA ASP A 36 13.28 8.38 5.06
C ASP A 36 12.51 8.77 3.78
N PHE A 37 12.62 7.95 2.72
CA PHE A 37 11.98 8.21 1.43
C PHE A 37 11.45 6.95 0.73
N ILE A 38 10.18 6.94 0.32
CA ILE A 38 9.56 5.92 -0.52
C ILE A 38 9.38 6.45 -1.95
N LEU A 39 10.03 5.78 -2.90
CA LEU A 39 9.66 5.80 -4.31
C LEU A 39 8.51 4.81 -4.53
N GLY A 40 7.27 5.30 -4.61
CA GLY A 40 6.10 4.44 -4.83
C GLY A 40 5.68 4.40 -6.29
N LEU A 41 5.28 3.23 -6.78
CA LEU A 41 4.74 3.01 -8.12
C LEU A 41 3.54 2.07 -8.04
N THR A 42 2.51 2.24 -8.85
CA THR A 42 1.34 1.35 -8.83
C THR A 42 1.31 0.46 -10.06
N ILE A 43 0.97 -0.80 -9.83
CA ILE A 43 0.57 -1.78 -10.83
C ILE A 43 -0.90 -2.09 -10.54
N ASP A 44 -1.78 -1.48 -11.33
CA ASP A 44 -3.21 -1.75 -11.28
C ASP A 44 -3.56 -3.09 -11.95
N ASP A 45 -4.85 -3.37 -12.16
CA ASP A 45 -5.32 -4.60 -12.79
C ASP A 45 -5.69 -4.47 -14.27
N SER A 46 -5.40 -3.32 -14.91
CA SER A 46 -5.86 -3.00 -16.27
C SER A 46 -4.85 -3.26 -17.39
N TRP A 47 -3.62 -3.65 -17.06
CA TRP A 47 -2.51 -3.78 -18.03
C TRP A 47 -2.24 -5.22 -18.51
N TYR A 48 -2.80 -6.24 -17.87
CA TYR A 48 -2.43 -7.65 -18.10
C TYR A 48 -2.61 -8.11 -19.56
N GLU A 49 -3.54 -7.49 -20.30
CA GLU A 49 -3.79 -7.82 -21.70
C GLU A 49 -2.88 -7.06 -22.68
N THR A 50 -2.24 -5.97 -22.24
CA THR A 50 -1.53 -5.02 -23.11
C THR A 50 -0.02 -5.02 -22.89
N VAL A 51 0.44 -5.39 -21.69
CA VAL A 51 1.87 -5.36 -21.32
C VAL A 51 2.30 -6.71 -20.73
N LYS A 52 3.44 -7.23 -21.17
CA LYS A 52 4.03 -8.47 -20.63
C LYS A 52 4.69 -8.21 -19.28
N LEU A 53 4.52 -9.14 -18.32
CA LEU A 53 5.14 -9.05 -17.00
C LEU A 53 6.66 -8.88 -17.05
N GLU A 54 7.34 -9.51 -18.03
CA GLU A 54 8.80 -9.38 -18.17
C GLU A 54 9.23 -7.94 -18.48
N ALA A 55 8.43 -7.20 -19.26
CA ALA A 55 8.70 -5.79 -19.56
C ALA A 55 8.53 -4.91 -18.31
N VAL A 56 7.50 -5.18 -17.51
CA VAL A 56 7.27 -4.53 -16.21
C VAL A 56 8.44 -4.78 -15.26
N VAL A 57 8.85 -6.05 -15.11
CA VAL A 57 9.98 -6.43 -14.26
C VAL A 57 11.29 -5.79 -14.73
N LYS A 58 11.53 -5.72 -16.05
CA LYS A 58 12.70 -5.03 -16.61
C LYS A 58 12.68 -3.54 -16.28
N ALA A 59 11.56 -2.86 -16.50
CA ALA A 59 11.40 -1.44 -16.22
C ALA A 59 11.60 -1.11 -14.73
N LEU A 60 11.14 -1.97 -13.82
CA LEU A 60 11.38 -1.83 -12.38
C LEU A 60 12.85 -2.06 -12.02
N LYS A 61 13.48 -3.09 -12.62
CA LYS A 61 14.87 -3.47 -12.35
C LYS A 61 15.86 -2.38 -12.76
N ASP A 62 15.57 -1.66 -13.85
CA ASP A 62 16.46 -0.65 -14.42
C ASP A 62 16.33 0.72 -13.71
N MET A 63 15.46 0.83 -12.69
CA MET A 63 15.40 2.03 -11.84
C MET A 63 16.62 2.15 -10.93
N LYS A 64 17.11 3.39 -10.74
CA LYS A 64 18.30 3.67 -9.92
C LYS A 64 18.03 3.54 -8.43
N THR A 65 16.80 3.86 -8.01
CA THR A 65 16.33 3.71 -6.63
C THR A 65 15.37 2.53 -6.59
N LYS A 66 15.55 1.62 -5.63
CA LYS A 66 14.67 0.47 -5.47
C LYS A 66 13.24 0.95 -5.13
N PRO A 67 12.23 0.69 -5.97
CA PRO A 67 10.88 1.19 -5.72
C PRO A 67 10.14 0.33 -4.68
N THR A 68 9.11 0.91 -4.09
CA THR A 68 7.99 0.21 -3.47
C THR A 68 6.85 0.15 -4.47
N VAL A 69 6.49 -1.05 -4.89
CA VAL A 69 5.45 -1.28 -5.88
C VAL A 69 4.16 -1.64 -5.15
N ARG A 70 3.13 -0.82 -5.35
CA ARG A 70 1.76 -1.12 -4.96
C ARG A 70 1.13 -2.02 -6.01
N ILE A 71 0.64 -3.19 -5.61
CA ILE A 71 -0.04 -4.13 -6.51
C ILE A 71 -1.51 -4.21 -6.10
N VAL A 72 -2.38 -3.75 -7.00
CA VAL A 72 -3.84 -3.80 -6.83
C VAL A 72 -4.36 -5.18 -7.22
N MET A 73 -5.22 -5.75 -6.37
CA MET A 73 -5.82 -7.06 -6.59
C MET A 73 -7.33 -6.93 -6.79
N SER A 74 -7.80 -7.37 -7.95
CA SER A 74 -9.22 -7.44 -8.31
C SER A 74 -10.00 -8.32 -7.34
N LYS A 75 -11.23 -7.92 -7.01
CA LYS A 75 -12.17 -8.79 -6.26
C LYS A 75 -12.57 -10.05 -7.02
N ASP A 76 -12.50 -10.03 -8.36
CA ASP A 76 -13.03 -11.09 -9.23
C ASP A 76 -12.02 -12.20 -9.50
N GLU A 77 -10.73 -11.91 -9.27
CA GLU A 77 -9.64 -12.85 -9.48
C GLU A 77 -9.27 -13.63 -8.21
N PRO A 78 -9.04 -14.96 -8.30
CA PRO A 78 -8.47 -15.73 -7.20
C PRO A 78 -7.07 -15.23 -6.85
N LEU A 79 -6.77 -15.05 -5.56
CA LEU A 79 -5.46 -14.56 -5.10
C LEU A 79 -4.26 -15.40 -5.56
N SER A 80 -4.48 -16.68 -5.89
CA SER A 80 -3.44 -17.56 -6.43
C SER A 80 -2.96 -17.14 -7.83
N THR A 81 -3.79 -16.46 -8.62
CA THR A 81 -3.40 -15.96 -9.95
C THR A 81 -2.33 -14.87 -9.87
N TYR A 82 -2.23 -14.18 -8.72
CA TYR A 82 -1.22 -13.16 -8.44
C TYR A 82 0.14 -13.73 -8.02
N ILE A 83 0.28 -15.04 -7.77
CA ILE A 83 1.56 -15.63 -7.33
C ILE A 83 2.73 -15.31 -8.28
N PRO A 84 2.60 -15.44 -9.62
CA PRO A 84 3.70 -15.16 -10.54
C PRO A 84 4.18 -13.71 -10.46
N ILE A 85 3.27 -12.73 -10.47
CA ILE A 85 3.64 -11.31 -10.40
C ILE A 85 4.27 -10.94 -9.06
N PHE A 86 3.71 -11.35 -7.93
CA PHE A 86 4.30 -11.07 -6.61
C PHE A 86 5.68 -11.72 -6.48
N ARG A 87 5.87 -12.93 -7.03
CA ARG A 87 7.15 -13.62 -7.02
C ARG A 87 8.22 -12.90 -7.84
N GLU A 88 7.90 -12.41 -9.03
CA GLU A 88 8.89 -11.74 -9.88
C GLU A 88 9.19 -10.32 -9.40
N ILE A 89 8.17 -9.56 -9.00
CA ILE A 89 8.33 -8.18 -8.54
C ILE A 89 9.08 -8.12 -7.21
N SER A 90 8.83 -9.04 -6.28
CA SER A 90 9.53 -9.06 -4.98
C SER A 90 11.05 -9.23 -5.10
N LYS A 91 11.57 -9.70 -6.25
CA LYS A 91 13.01 -9.79 -6.53
C LYS A 91 13.63 -8.42 -6.80
N VAL A 92 12.86 -7.46 -7.33
CA VAL A 92 13.37 -6.17 -7.82
C VAL A 92 12.80 -4.97 -7.06
N ALA A 93 11.70 -5.13 -6.32
CA ALA A 93 11.02 -4.06 -5.59
C ALA A 93 10.56 -4.52 -4.20
N ARG A 94 10.23 -3.55 -3.33
CA ARG A 94 9.38 -3.83 -2.16
C ARG A 94 7.93 -3.90 -2.62
N ILE A 95 7.09 -4.68 -1.95
CA ILE A 95 5.68 -4.82 -2.31
C ILE A 95 4.77 -4.24 -1.23
N LEU A 96 3.96 -3.26 -1.62
CA LEU A 96 2.73 -2.85 -0.94
C LEU A 96 1.56 -3.61 -1.58
N ALA A 97 0.95 -4.53 -0.85
CA ALA A 97 -0.23 -5.22 -1.34
C ALA A 97 -1.47 -4.34 -1.13
N CYS A 98 -2.32 -4.22 -2.15
CA CYS A 98 -3.69 -3.67 -2.05
C CYS A 98 -4.71 -4.80 -2.29
N PRO A 99 -5.09 -5.57 -1.24
CA PRO A 99 -6.01 -6.71 -1.39
C PRO A 99 -7.43 -6.33 -1.78
N VAL A 100 -7.84 -5.08 -1.49
CA VAL A 100 -9.16 -4.53 -1.80
C VAL A 100 -8.99 -3.09 -2.22
N ASP A 101 -9.22 -2.83 -3.51
CA ASP A 101 -9.35 -1.47 -4.02
C ASP A 101 -10.60 -0.78 -3.45
N SER A 102 -10.58 0.56 -3.41
CA SER A 102 -11.67 1.38 -2.86
C SER A 102 -12.97 1.13 -3.63
N TYR A 103 -12.93 1.04 -4.97
CA TYR A 103 -14.09 0.77 -5.83
C TYR A 103 -14.78 -0.57 -5.50
N ASP A 104 -13.99 -1.56 -5.08
CA ASP A 104 -14.45 -2.90 -4.74
C ASP A 104 -14.90 -3.06 -3.29
N MET A 105 -14.60 -2.11 -2.40
CA MET A 105 -14.89 -2.22 -0.96
C MET A 105 -16.37 -2.46 -0.67
N LYS A 106 -17.28 -1.90 -1.48
CA LYS A 106 -18.73 -2.12 -1.37
C LYS A 106 -19.17 -3.56 -1.60
N SER A 107 -18.35 -4.38 -2.28
CA SER A 107 -18.65 -5.79 -2.57
C SER A 107 -18.49 -6.67 -1.33
N TYR A 108 -17.62 -6.28 -0.40
CA TYR A 108 -17.43 -6.94 0.89
C TYR A 108 -18.52 -6.49 1.87
N LYS A 109 -19.69 -7.13 1.86
CA LYS A 109 -20.88 -6.63 2.60
C LYS A 109 -20.73 -6.65 4.14
N THR A 110 -19.79 -7.42 4.68
CA THR A 110 -19.59 -7.56 6.13
C THR A 110 -18.14 -7.37 6.53
N ILE A 111 -17.91 -7.04 7.81
CA ILE A 111 -16.57 -7.01 8.44
C ILE A 111 -15.87 -8.36 8.22
N SER A 112 -16.58 -9.47 8.40
CA SER A 112 -16.02 -10.82 8.22
C SER A 112 -15.60 -11.10 6.77
N SER A 113 -16.36 -10.65 5.78
CA SER A 113 -15.98 -10.84 4.36
C SER A 113 -14.72 -10.06 4.00
N TYR A 114 -14.60 -8.82 4.50
CA TYR A 114 -13.42 -7.99 4.28
C TYR A 114 -12.19 -8.62 4.96
N LYS A 115 -12.30 -8.96 6.25
CA LYS A 115 -11.23 -9.65 6.99
C LYS A 115 -10.81 -10.97 6.32
N LYS A 116 -11.75 -11.75 5.80
CA LYS A 116 -11.45 -13.02 5.11
C LYS A 116 -10.55 -12.80 3.89
N ARG A 117 -10.76 -11.73 3.11
CA ARG A 117 -9.88 -11.40 1.97
C ARG A 117 -8.43 -11.18 2.41
N PHE A 118 -8.22 -10.47 3.51
CA PHE A 118 -6.88 -10.24 4.08
C PHE A 118 -6.25 -11.53 4.62
N ILE A 119 -7.02 -12.39 5.27
CA ILE A 119 -6.55 -13.71 5.71
C ILE A 119 -6.06 -14.52 4.51
N THR A 120 -6.89 -14.66 3.48
CA THR A 120 -6.54 -15.42 2.28
C THR A 120 -5.34 -14.81 1.54
N ALA A 121 -5.25 -13.48 1.47
CA ALA A 121 -4.11 -12.80 0.84
C ALA A 121 -2.81 -13.05 1.61
N TYR A 122 -2.85 -12.99 2.95
CA TYR A 122 -1.70 -13.31 3.80
C TYR A 122 -1.23 -14.75 3.61
N GLU A 123 -2.15 -15.71 3.66
CA GLU A 123 -1.83 -17.14 3.49
C GLU A 123 -1.27 -17.46 2.10
N THR A 124 -1.76 -16.78 1.05
CA THR A 124 -1.40 -17.07 -0.34
C THR A 124 -0.14 -16.34 -0.79
N LEU A 125 -0.01 -15.06 -0.45
CA LEU A 125 0.97 -14.14 -1.02
C LEU A 125 1.94 -13.55 0.02
N GLY A 126 1.69 -13.75 1.33
CA GLY A 126 2.36 -13.04 2.41
C GLY A 126 3.89 -13.13 2.40
N LYS A 127 4.46 -14.23 1.89
CA LYS A 127 5.93 -14.40 1.77
C LYS A 127 6.60 -13.42 0.79
N TYR A 128 5.85 -12.78 -0.10
CA TYR A 128 6.35 -11.78 -1.05
C TYR A 128 6.06 -10.34 -0.60
N ILE A 129 5.16 -10.16 0.36
CA ILE A 129 4.58 -8.87 0.73
C ILE A 129 5.39 -8.23 1.83
N HIS A 130 5.65 -6.93 1.70
CA HIS A 130 6.40 -6.16 2.67
C HIS A 130 5.47 -5.26 3.51
N MET A 131 4.40 -4.76 2.90
CA MET A 131 3.47 -3.81 3.49
C MET A 131 2.04 -4.13 3.03
N TRP A 132 1.05 -3.88 3.88
CA TRP A 132 -0.35 -4.22 3.63
C TRP A 132 -1.21 -2.97 3.67
N GLU A 133 -1.83 -2.62 2.54
CA GLU A 133 -2.86 -1.60 2.51
C GLU A 133 -4.16 -2.16 3.09
N ILE A 134 -4.48 -1.77 4.31
CA ILE A 134 -5.61 -2.28 5.10
C ILE A 134 -6.93 -1.55 4.78
N GLY A 135 -6.88 -0.52 3.95
CA GLY A 135 -8.00 0.25 3.46
C GLY A 135 -7.54 1.27 2.44
N ASN A 136 -8.14 1.24 1.24
CA ASN A 136 -7.90 2.24 0.20
C ASN A 136 -9.02 3.31 0.23
N GLU A 137 -8.62 4.57 0.11
CA GLU A 137 -9.47 5.78 0.04
C GLU A 137 -10.71 5.74 0.95
N ILE A 138 -10.51 5.37 2.21
CA ILE A 138 -11.59 4.90 3.10
C ILE A 138 -12.68 5.94 3.43
N ASN A 139 -12.41 7.21 3.12
CA ASN A 139 -13.33 8.34 3.30
C ASN A 139 -14.03 8.74 2.00
N GLY A 140 -13.92 7.95 0.92
CA GLY A 140 -14.65 8.14 -0.32
C GLY A 140 -16.18 8.09 -0.14
N GLU A 141 -16.89 8.87 -0.94
CA GLU A 141 -18.37 8.92 -0.91
C GLU A 141 -18.96 8.09 -2.06
N ASP A 142 -20.16 7.54 -1.87
CA ASP A 142 -20.92 6.78 -2.89
C ASP A 142 -20.35 5.42 -3.33
N TRP A 143 -19.05 5.28 -3.64
CA TRP A 143 -18.50 4.02 -4.17
C TRP A 143 -18.10 3.00 -3.09
N LEU A 144 -17.79 3.43 -1.87
CA LEU A 144 -17.46 2.54 -0.75
C LEU A 144 -18.69 1.86 -0.11
N GLY A 145 -19.89 2.40 -0.41
CA GLY A 145 -21.13 2.15 0.32
C GLY A 145 -21.49 3.29 1.28
N LYS A 146 -22.70 3.26 1.85
CA LYS A 146 -23.30 4.41 2.56
C LYS A 146 -23.07 4.43 4.08
N ASN A 147 -22.29 3.50 4.63
CA ASN A 147 -22.12 3.35 6.08
C ASN A 147 -20.64 3.56 6.48
N PRO A 148 -20.24 4.78 6.87
CA PRO A 148 -18.85 5.10 7.23
C PRO A 148 -18.36 4.31 8.45
N LYS A 149 -19.25 4.02 9.41
CA LYS A 149 -18.90 3.16 10.55
C LYS A 149 -18.57 1.74 10.10
N LEU A 150 -19.36 1.15 9.19
CA LEU A 150 -19.06 -0.17 8.65
C LEU A 150 -17.73 -0.18 7.87
N ILE A 151 -17.42 0.89 7.13
CA ILE A 151 -16.13 1.04 6.43
C ILE A 151 -14.98 1.04 7.44
N ALA A 152 -15.05 1.87 8.49
CA ALA A 152 -14.03 1.90 9.53
C ALA A 152 -13.90 0.56 10.28
N ASP A 153 -15.01 -0.12 10.57
CA ASP A 153 -15.00 -1.42 11.24
C ASP A 153 -14.34 -2.52 10.37
N LYS A 154 -14.52 -2.47 9.03
CA LYS A 154 -13.81 -3.37 8.09
C LYS A 154 -12.31 -3.14 8.10
N VAL A 155 -11.89 -1.88 7.95
CA VAL A 155 -10.47 -1.47 7.98
C VAL A 155 -9.84 -1.89 9.31
N THR A 156 -10.57 -1.68 10.42
CA THR A 156 -10.13 -2.09 11.75
C THR A 156 -9.93 -3.59 11.87
N ALA A 157 -10.82 -4.40 11.29
CA ALA A 157 -10.67 -5.85 11.31
C ALA A 157 -9.48 -6.35 10.47
N ALA A 158 -9.15 -5.66 9.36
CA ALA A 158 -7.96 -5.93 8.57
C ALA A 158 -6.69 -5.52 9.31
N TYR A 159 -6.67 -4.32 9.92
CA TYR A 159 -5.60 -3.83 10.79
C TYR A 159 -5.27 -4.84 11.90
N ASP A 160 -6.28 -5.22 12.69
CA ASP A 160 -6.09 -6.12 13.85
C ASP A 160 -5.51 -7.47 13.38
N PHE A 161 -5.95 -8.00 12.23
CA PHE A 161 -5.40 -9.23 11.68
C PHE A 161 -3.93 -9.07 11.24
N ILE A 162 -3.61 -8.06 10.42
CA ILE A 162 -2.25 -7.87 9.90
C ILE A 162 -1.26 -7.58 11.05
N LYS A 163 -1.63 -6.72 12.01
CA LYS A 163 -0.78 -6.47 13.20
C LYS A 163 -0.61 -7.72 14.05
N SER A 164 -1.61 -8.59 14.17
CA SER A 164 -1.46 -9.88 14.89
C SER A 164 -0.43 -10.82 14.24
N LYS A 165 -0.08 -10.60 12.97
CA LYS A 165 1.00 -11.29 12.25
C LYS A 165 2.33 -10.52 12.25
N GLY A 166 2.34 -9.35 12.90
CA GLY A 166 3.44 -8.38 12.88
C GLY A 166 3.72 -7.77 11.51
N GLY A 167 2.70 -7.74 10.63
CA GLY A 167 2.81 -7.07 9.34
C GLY A 167 2.80 -5.54 9.47
N ILE A 168 3.45 -4.87 8.52
CA ILE A 168 3.43 -3.41 8.37
C ILE A 168 2.10 -3.01 7.73
N THR A 169 1.38 -2.09 8.36
CA THR A 169 0.07 -1.61 7.94
C THR A 169 0.15 -0.24 7.26
N VAL A 170 -0.55 -0.11 6.14
CA VAL A 170 -0.69 1.12 5.37
C VAL A 170 -2.17 1.44 5.25
N LEU A 171 -2.55 2.67 5.51
CA LEU A 171 -3.90 3.16 5.30
C LEU A 171 -3.85 4.30 4.27
N THR A 172 -4.76 4.29 3.30
CA THR A 172 -4.85 5.36 2.31
C THR A 172 -6.19 6.09 2.49
N ALA A 173 -6.12 7.40 2.64
CA ALA A 173 -7.26 8.31 2.66
C ALA A 173 -7.25 9.17 1.39
N TYR A 174 -8.40 9.70 0.97
CA TYR A 174 -8.51 10.53 -0.23
C TYR A 174 -8.74 12.00 0.17
N ALA A 175 -7.83 12.90 -0.23
CA ALA A 175 -8.04 14.34 -0.12
C ALA A 175 -8.90 14.86 -1.28
N PHE A 176 -9.78 15.81 -0.99
CA PHE A 176 -10.63 16.45 -1.99
C PHE A 176 -10.49 17.96 -1.95
N ALA A 177 -10.79 18.62 -3.06
CA ALA A 177 -10.97 20.06 -3.10
C ALA A 177 -12.08 20.49 -2.12
N PRO A 178 -11.96 21.69 -1.53
CA PRO A 178 -12.96 22.21 -0.60
C PRO A 178 -14.38 22.16 -1.17
N GLY A 179 -15.32 21.58 -0.42
CA GLY A 179 -16.73 21.49 -0.80
C GLY A 179 -17.10 20.26 -1.65
N MET A 180 -16.14 19.44 -2.09
CA MET A 180 -16.41 18.22 -2.86
C MET A 180 -16.76 16.98 -2.02
N GLN A 181 -16.64 17.06 -0.70
CA GLN A 181 -17.11 16.05 0.24
C GLN A 181 -18.01 16.65 1.33
N LYS A 182 -18.94 15.85 1.84
CA LYS A 182 -19.81 16.21 2.98
C LYS A 182 -19.05 16.22 4.30
N ILE A 183 -18.07 15.32 4.45
CA ILE A 183 -17.19 15.24 5.61
C ILE A 183 -15.76 15.32 5.08
N SER A 184 -14.96 16.23 5.63
CA SER A 184 -13.54 16.35 5.22
C SER A 184 -12.77 15.06 5.52
N MET A 185 -11.69 14.81 4.78
CA MET A 185 -10.77 13.69 5.03
C MET A 185 -10.36 13.62 6.51
N LEU A 186 -9.90 14.75 7.08
CA LEU A 186 -9.43 14.80 8.46
C LEU A 186 -10.56 14.52 9.47
N ASP A 187 -11.74 15.10 9.27
CA ASP A 187 -12.89 14.89 10.16
C ASP A 187 -13.40 13.45 10.10
N TRP A 188 -13.40 12.84 8.91
CA TRP A 188 -13.76 11.44 8.74
C TRP A 188 -12.80 10.54 9.53
N LEU A 189 -11.49 10.76 9.36
CA LEU A 189 -10.45 9.99 10.07
C LEU A 189 -10.57 10.16 11.59
N LYS A 190 -10.77 11.39 12.08
CA LYS A 190 -10.97 11.68 13.52
C LYS A 190 -12.21 10.98 14.07
N THR A 191 -13.31 11.01 13.33
CA THR A 191 -14.64 10.55 13.76
C THR A 191 -14.76 9.04 13.77
N TYR A 192 -14.32 8.36 12.71
CA TYR A 192 -14.66 6.96 12.51
C TYR A 192 -13.54 5.98 12.87
N LEU A 193 -12.26 6.39 12.81
CA LEU A 193 -11.17 5.48 13.18
C LEU A 193 -10.96 5.43 14.70
N PRO A 194 -10.77 4.23 15.27
CA PRO A 194 -10.45 4.07 16.69
C PRO A 194 -9.05 4.62 17.00
N SER A 195 -8.84 5.10 18.23
CA SER A 195 -7.56 5.69 18.66
C SER A 195 -6.37 4.76 18.43
N ARG A 196 -6.53 3.44 18.63
CA ARG A 196 -5.45 2.47 18.39
C ARG A 196 -4.92 2.49 16.95
N ILE A 197 -5.75 2.76 15.95
CA ILE A 197 -5.30 2.89 14.55
C ILE A 197 -4.62 4.23 14.37
N LYS A 198 -5.23 5.32 14.87
CA LYS A 198 -4.66 6.67 14.79
C LYS A 198 -3.26 6.73 15.41
N GLU A 199 -3.05 6.04 16.52
CA GLU A 199 -1.79 6.02 17.24
C GLU A 199 -0.76 5.00 16.71
N ASN A 200 -1.17 3.96 15.97
CA ASN A 200 -0.30 2.80 15.70
C ASN A 200 -0.40 2.21 14.29
N VAL A 201 -1.08 2.86 13.33
CA VAL A 201 -0.91 2.50 11.92
C VAL A 201 0.47 2.94 11.46
N ASP A 202 1.18 2.08 10.73
CA ASP A 202 2.59 2.31 10.43
C ASP A 202 2.74 3.42 9.36
N TYR A 203 1.85 3.44 8.37
CA TYR A 203 1.80 4.47 7.31
C TYR A 203 0.38 4.97 7.09
N LEU A 204 0.21 6.29 6.97
CA LEU A 204 -1.00 6.93 6.48
C LEU A 204 -0.65 7.70 5.20
N LEU A 205 -1.21 7.27 4.08
CA LEU A 205 -0.99 7.85 2.77
C LEU A 205 -2.23 8.61 2.29
N VAL A 206 -2.01 9.57 1.39
CA VAL A 206 -3.05 10.42 0.81
C VAL A 206 -3.14 10.16 -0.69
N SER A 207 -4.28 9.64 -1.15
CA SER A 207 -4.67 9.66 -2.56
C SER A 207 -5.06 11.09 -2.96
N TYR A 208 -4.64 11.51 -4.15
CA TYR A 208 -5.07 12.77 -4.75
C TYR A 208 -4.91 12.80 -6.26
N TYR A 209 -5.98 13.16 -6.97
CA TYR A 209 -5.99 13.35 -8.43
C TYR A 209 -6.42 14.78 -8.76
N GLU A 210 -5.58 15.54 -9.47
CA GLU A 210 -5.89 16.94 -9.82
C GLU A 210 -7.14 17.03 -10.70
N ASP A 211 -7.30 16.07 -11.61
CA ASP A 211 -8.39 16.02 -12.59
C ASP A 211 -9.76 15.81 -11.93
N ASP A 212 -9.80 15.01 -10.86
CA ASP A 212 -11.01 14.78 -10.06
C ASP A 212 -11.37 15.99 -9.17
N ASN A 213 -10.44 16.94 -9.04
CA ASN A 213 -10.51 18.06 -8.09
C ASN A 213 -10.44 19.42 -8.81
N GLU A 214 -10.87 19.48 -10.08
CA GLU A 214 -10.92 20.71 -10.88
C GLU A 214 -9.57 21.46 -10.96
N GLY A 215 -8.46 20.72 -10.89
CA GLY A 215 -7.10 21.27 -10.89
C GLY A 215 -6.67 21.92 -9.57
N PHE A 216 -7.49 21.84 -8.52
CA PHE A 216 -7.16 22.38 -7.20
C PHE A 216 -5.82 21.82 -6.70
N GLN A 217 -5.07 22.63 -5.97
CA GLN A 217 -3.79 22.24 -5.36
C GLN A 217 -3.89 22.42 -3.85
N PRO A 218 -3.90 21.34 -3.06
CA PRO A 218 -3.94 21.44 -1.62
C PRO A 218 -2.68 22.14 -1.06
N ASP A 219 -2.86 22.83 0.06
CA ASP A 219 -1.73 23.21 0.91
C ASP A 219 -1.19 21.93 1.59
N TRP A 220 -0.25 21.26 0.92
CA TRP A 220 0.29 20.00 1.37
C TRP A 220 1.02 20.11 2.72
N GLU A 221 1.68 21.24 3.00
CA GLU A 221 2.33 21.46 4.29
C GLU A 221 1.29 21.43 5.41
N LYS A 222 0.19 22.18 5.25
CA LYS A 222 -0.92 22.17 6.19
C LYS A 222 -1.58 20.79 6.30
N VAL A 223 -1.86 20.13 5.18
CA VAL A 223 -2.51 18.81 5.17
C VAL A 223 -1.67 17.79 5.96
N PHE A 224 -0.36 17.71 5.71
CA PHE A 224 0.49 16.76 6.42
C PHE A 224 0.73 17.15 7.88
N ALA A 225 0.78 18.44 8.22
CA ALA A 225 0.85 18.89 9.61
C ALA A 225 -0.40 18.47 10.41
N ASP A 226 -1.59 18.70 9.84
CA ASP A 226 -2.87 18.31 10.48
C ASP A 226 -2.97 16.77 10.63
N LEU A 227 -2.49 16.01 9.64
CA LEU A 227 -2.45 14.54 9.72
C LEU A 227 -1.47 14.05 10.78
N GLU A 228 -0.30 14.69 10.92
CA GLU A 228 0.70 14.32 11.93
C GLU A 228 0.19 14.56 13.35
N GLU A 229 -0.65 15.58 13.58
CA GLU A 229 -1.30 15.81 14.88
C GLU A 229 -2.23 14.65 15.26
N VAL A 230 -2.97 14.10 14.28
CA VAL A 230 -3.92 12.99 14.51
C VAL A 230 -3.22 11.62 14.52
N PHE A 231 -2.15 11.48 13.73
CA PHE A 231 -1.39 10.25 13.53
C PHE A 231 0.10 10.45 13.86
N PRO A 232 0.44 10.73 15.13
CA PRO A 232 1.78 11.19 15.51
C PRO A 232 2.91 10.17 15.28
N ASN A 233 2.57 8.89 15.18
CA ASN A 233 3.52 7.80 15.02
C ASN A 233 3.55 7.22 13.60
N SER A 234 2.64 7.64 12.72
CA SER A 234 2.56 7.15 11.35
C SER A 234 3.52 7.90 10.45
N LYS A 235 4.17 7.18 9.52
CA LYS A 235 4.81 7.82 8.37
C LYS A 235 3.74 8.32 7.40
N LEU A 236 3.94 9.50 6.84
CA LEU A 236 2.96 10.20 6.00
C LEU A 236 3.45 10.32 4.56
N GLY A 237 2.54 10.29 3.59
CA GLY A 237 2.92 10.43 2.19
C GLY A 237 1.76 10.48 1.21
N ILE A 238 2.08 10.50 -0.06
CA ILE A 238 1.13 10.39 -1.17
C ILE A 238 0.98 8.91 -1.54
N GLY A 239 -0.24 8.39 -1.46
CA GLY A 239 -0.60 6.99 -1.69
C GLY A 239 -1.14 6.70 -3.09
N GLU A 240 -1.61 7.75 -3.76
CA GLU A 240 -1.99 7.74 -5.18
C GLU A 240 -1.81 9.13 -5.75
N CYS A 241 -1.26 9.20 -6.96
CA CYS A 241 -1.28 10.38 -7.81
C CYS A 241 -1.21 9.92 -9.27
N GLY A 242 -1.64 10.77 -10.19
CA GLY A 242 -1.75 10.42 -11.60
C GLY A 242 -2.69 11.37 -12.31
N SER A 243 -3.07 11.01 -13.53
CA SER A 243 -4.10 11.70 -14.28
C SER A 243 -5.24 10.73 -14.61
N THR A 244 -6.44 11.05 -14.14
CA THR A 244 -7.66 10.30 -14.49
C THR A 244 -8.22 10.74 -15.85
N ASP A 245 -7.76 11.88 -16.39
CA ASP A 245 -8.06 12.31 -17.75
C ASP A 245 -7.38 11.41 -18.79
N LYS A 246 -8.21 10.66 -19.53
CA LYS A 246 -7.76 9.78 -20.62
C LYS A 246 -7.08 10.52 -21.77
N ASN A 247 -7.28 11.84 -21.87
CA ASN A 247 -6.69 12.69 -22.90
C ASN A 247 -5.45 13.45 -22.42
N ALA A 248 -5.02 13.27 -21.17
CA ALA A 248 -3.84 13.94 -20.66
C ALA A 248 -2.61 13.58 -21.49
N ASP A 249 -2.00 14.61 -22.09
CA ASP A 249 -0.82 14.45 -22.91
C ASP A 249 0.44 14.19 -22.07
N GLU A 250 1.52 13.79 -22.73
CA GLU A 250 2.80 13.51 -22.06
C GLU A 250 3.32 14.72 -21.27
N LYS A 251 3.09 15.95 -21.76
CA LYS A 251 3.57 17.19 -21.11
C LYS A 251 2.81 17.45 -19.80
N ALA A 252 1.51 17.21 -19.78
CA ALA A 252 0.69 17.29 -18.58
C ALA A 252 1.17 16.27 -17.53
N LYS A 253 1.34 15.01 -17.94
CA LYS A 253 1.84 13.93 -17.07
C LYS A 253 3.25 14.23 -16.53
N LEU A 254 4.18 14.69 -17.37
CA LEU A 254 5.51 15.14 -16.93
C LEU A 254 5.44 16.26 -15.88
N SER A 255 4.51 17.19 -16.05
CA SER A 255 4.33 18.30 -15.11
C SER A 255 3.81 17.80 -13.76
N MET A 256 2.83 16.89 -13.76
CA MET A 256 2.34 16.23 -12.55
C MET A 256 3.43 15.40 -11.86
N ILE A 257 4.16 14.55 -12.59
CA ILE A 257 5.28 13.76 -12.04
C ILE A 257 6.28 14.67 -11.33
N ARG A 258 6.69 15.77 -11.96
CA ARG A 258 7.63 16.74 -11.36
C ARG A 258 7.04 17.38 -10.10
N ARG A 259 5.74 17.66 -10.08
CA ARG A 259 5.05 18.24 -8.93
C ARG A 259 5.03 17.28 -7.75
N TYR A 260 4.57 16.05 -7.94
CA TYR A 260 4.45 15.06 -6.87
C TYR A 260 5.80 14.50 -6.44
N TYR A 261 6.58 13.94 -7.37
CA TYR A 261 7.89 13.34 -7.02
C TYR A 261 8.94 14.38 -6.62
N GLY A 262 8.69 15.66 -6.93
CA GLY A 262 9.52 16.79 -6.51
C GLY A 262 9.14 17.41 -5.17
N MET A 263 8.03 17.00 -4.53
CA MET A 263 7.56 17.59 -3.27
C MET A 263 8.68 17.63 -2.21
N PRO A 264 8.83 18.73 -1.45
CA PRO A 264 9.79 18.80 -0.33
C PRO A 264 9.35 17.88 0.82
N GLY A 265 10.21 17.74 1.83
CA GLY A 265 9.75 17.21 3.12
C GLY A 265 8.86 18.25 3.80
N TYR A 266 7.58 17.93 4.04
CA TYR A 266 6.64 18.84 4.68
C TYR A 266 6.69 18.76 6.21
N THR A 267 6.84 17.55 6.75
CA THR A 267 6.89 17.29 8.20
C THR A 267 7.93 16.21 8.51
N LYS A 268 8.26 15.99 9.79
CA LYS A 268 9.24 14.96 10.19
C LYS A 268 8.80 13.54 9.82
N ASN A 269 7.49 13.30 9.70
CA ASN A 269 6.97 11.99 9.36
C ASN A 269 6.71 11.81 7.86
N PHE A 270 6.83 12.88 7.05
CA PHE A 270 6.63 12.82 5.61
C PHE A 270 7.75 12.04 4.90
N ILE A 271 7.38 10.99 4.15
CA ILE A 271 8.31 10.06 3.49
C ILE A 271 8.18 10.03 1.97
N GLY A 272 7.45 10.98 1.36
CA GLY A 272 7.13 10.93 -0.06
C GLY A 272 5.97 9.98 -0.34
N GLY A 273 6.21 8.79 -0.88
CA GLY A 273 5.16 7.82 -1.20
C GLY A 273 4.80 7.85 -2.68
N PHE A 274 4.40 8.99 -3.23
CA PHE A 274 4.22 9.32 -4.66
C PHE A 274 3.72 8.22 -5.61
N PHE A 275 2.89 7.27 -5.18
CA PHE A 275 2.51 6.12 -5.99
C PHE A 275 1.79 6.57 -7.27
N TRP A 276 2.50 6.52 -8.41
CA TRP A 276 1.93 6.90 -9.70
C TRP A 276 1.00 5.78 -10.17
N TRP A 277 -0.29 6.07 -10.23
CA TRP A 277 -1.33 5.06 -10.40
C TRP A 277 -1.18 4.28 -11.72
N TYR A 278 -1.00 5.00 -12.83
CA TYR A 278 -0.93 4.43 -14.18
C TYR A 278 0.50 4.08 -14.63
N TRP A 279 1.37 3.69 -13.70
CA TRP A 279 2.81 3.56 -14.02
C TRP A 279 3.08 2.52 -15.11
N VAL A 280 2.37 1.39 -15.13
CA VAL A 280 2.59 0.38 -16.19
C VAL A 280 2.21 0.94 -17.57
N GLN A 281 1.07 1.59 -17.66
CA GLN A 281 0.52 2.13 -18.91
C GLN A 281 1.35 3.30 -19.43
N ASP A 282 1.84 4.13 -18.53
CA ASP A 282 2.57 5.35 -18.87
C ASP A 282 4.07 5.10 -19.10
N CYS A 283 4.66 4.12 -18.41
CA CYS A 283 6.12 3.97 -18.32
C CYS A 283 6.67 2.66 -18.91
N VAL A 284 5.82 1.74 -19.39
CA VAL A 284 6.27 0.43 -19.92
C VAL A 284 5.85 0.26 -21.40
N PRO A 285 6.79 -0.02 -22.32
CA PRO A 285 8.24 -0.16 -22.13
C PRO A 285 8.92 1.16 -21.72
N HIS A 286 10.05 1.04 -21.02
CA HIS A 286 10.72 2.19 -20.40
C HIS A 286 11.85 2.77 -21.25
N GLU A 287 12.36 2.03 -22.22
CA GLU A 287 13.43 2.46 -23.09
C GLU A 287 13.01 3.68 -23.93
N GLY A 288 13.64 4.83 -23.68
CA GLY A 288 13.29 6.10 -24.32
C GLY A 288 11.95 6.70 -23.87
N ASN A 289 11.36 6.21 -22.77
CA ASN A 289 10.12 6.72 -22.22
C ASN A 289 10.38 7.91 -21.28
N ALA A 290 9.92 9.10 -21.68
CA ALA A 290 10.16 10.34 -20.94
C ALA A 290 9.54 10.35 -19.53
N LEU A 291 8.39 9.70 -19.34
CA LEU A 291 7.71 9.63 -18.03
C LEU A 291 8.49 8.75 -17.06
N TRP A 292 8.95 7.58 -17.52
CA TRP A 292 9.80 6.69 -16.73
C TRP A 292 11.11 7.38 -16.33
N GLU A 293 11.78 8.03 -17.29
CA GLU A 293 13.05 8.73 -17.07
C GLU A 293 12.89 9.88 -16.07
N GLU A 294 11.78 10.62 -16.13
CA GLU A 294 11.46 11.68 -15.20
C GLU A 294 11.29 11.15 -13.78
N ILE A 295 10.46 10.12 -13.57
CA ILE A 295 10.27 9.49 -12.25
C ILE A 295 11.61 9.02 -11.69
N ASN A 296 12.40 8.28 -12.49
CA ASN A 296 13.70 7.76 -12.07
C ASN A 296 14.68 8.88 -11.71
N ARG A 297 14.65 10.00 -12.45
CA ARG A 297 15.45 11.20 -12.15
C ARG A 297 15.04 11.87 -10.85
N GLN A 298 13.74 12.04 -10.60
CA GLN A 298 13.25 12.64 -9.34
C GLN A 298 13.62 11.78 -8.13
N ALA A 299 13.46 10.46 -8.24
CA ALA A 299 13.87 9.53 -7.19
C ALA A 299 15.36 9.63 -6.84
N THR A 300 16.22 9.75 -7.86
CA THR A 300 17.67 9.86 -7.66
C THR A 300 18.06 11.14 -6.91
N LYS A 301 17.34 12.26 -7.12
CA LYS A 301 17.59 13.51 -6.38
C LYS A 301 17.27 13.37 -4.88
N LYS A 302 16.30 12.52 -4.53
CA LYS A 302 15.86 12.30 -3.15
C LYS A 302 16.68 11.24 -2.41
N GLY A 303 17.23 10.27 -3.13
CA GLY A 303 18.12 9.24 -2.56
C GLY A 303 19.58 9.69 -2.33
N ALA A 304 19.90 10.96 -2.58
CA ALA A 304 21.24 11.55 -2.38
C ALA A 304 21.39 12.30 -1.03
N PHE A 305 20.43 12.12 -0.11
CA PHE A 305 20.44 12.67 1.24
C PHE A 305 20.79 11.59 2.26
#